data_AF-A0A937W1I6-F1
#
_entry.id   AF-A0A937W1I6-F1
#
_cell.length_a   1.000
_cell.length_b   1.000
_cell.length_c   1.000
_cell.angle_alpha   90.00
_cell.angle_beta   90.00
_cell.angle_gamma   90.00
#
_symmetry.space_group_name_H-M   'P 1'
#
loop_
_entity.id
_entity.type
_entity.pdbx_description
1 polymer ?
#
loop_
_entity_poly.entity_id
_entity_poly.type
_entity_poly.pdbx_seq_one_letter_code
_entity_poly.pdbx_strand_id
1 'polypeptide(L)' 'MSFPQLLAQHRIQTHTSSRRELAGLRAVVARDLADARLPGLSTDRQFATAYNAVLQLAKLVEQWIVQSHPQWVP' A
#
# COMPACT_ATOMS: atom_id res chain seq x y z
N MET A 1 -20.12 6.48 -17.42
CA MET A 1 -19.82 7.57 -16.47
C MET A 1 -18.32 7.82 -16.46
N SER A 2 -17.88 9.07 -16.49
CA SER A 2 -16.45 9.44 -16.45
C SER A 2 -15.98 9.85 -15.05
N PHE A 3 -14.67 9.83 -14.82
CA PHE A 3 -14.07 10.26 -13.55
C PHE A 3 -14.48 11.70 -13.14
N PRO A 4 -14.43 12.71 -14.04
CA PRO A 4 -14.91 14.06 -13.71
C PRO A 4 -16.38 14.10 -13.30
N GLN A 5 -17.24 13.28 -13.92
CA GLN A 5 -18.66 13.20 -13.56
C GLN A 5 -18.85 12.62 -12.16
N LEU A 6 -18.06 11.61 -11.78
CA LEU A 6 -18.12 11.02 -10.43
C LEU A 6 -17.65 12.01 -9.37
N LEU A 7 -16.59 12.77 -9.66
CA LEU A 7 -16.05 13.79 -8.77
C LEU A 7 -17.04 14.97 -8.60
N ALA A 8 -17.61 15.46 -9.70
CA ALA A 8 -18.60 16.54 -9.70
C ALA A 8 -19.91 16.14 -8.99
N GLN A 9 -20.28 14.87 -9.03
CA GLN A 9 -21.44 14.34 -8.30
C GLN A 9 -21.11 13.96 -6.85
N HIS A 10 -19.90 14.23 -6.35
CA HIS A 10 -19.44 13.83 -5.01
C HIS A 10 -19.58 12.32 -4.72
N ARG A 11 -19.56 11.48 -5.77
CA ARG A 11 -19.58 10.02 -5.63
C ARG A 11 -18.20 9.44 -5.35
N ILE A 12 -17.16 10.22 -5.64
CA ILE A 12 -15.76 9.99 -5.26
C ILE A 12 -15.18 11.30 -4.76
N GLN A 13 -14.10 11.21 -4.00
CA GLN A 13 -13.34 12.35 -3.53
C GLN A 13 -11.85 12.06 -3.64
N THR A 14 -11.03 13.10 -3.76
CA THR A 14 -9.59 12.97 -3.60
C THR A 14 -9.29 12.55 -2.17
N HIS A 15 -8.44 11.54 -2.00
CA HIS A 15 -8.03 11.03 -0.69
C HIS A 15 -6.52 11.19 -0.54
N THR A 16 -6.10 11.75 0.59
CA THR A 16 -4.70 11.77 1.00
C THR A 16 -4.55 10.83 2.18
N SER A 17 -3.74 9.77 2.03
CA SER A 17 -3.55 8.80 3.10
C SER A 17 -2.98 9.47 4.36
N SER A 18 -3.68 9.27 5.47
CA SER A 18 -3.30 9.75 6.79
C SER A 18 -2.11 8.98 7.38
N ARG A 19 -1.41 9.59 8.35
CA ARG A 19 -0.32 8.92 9.07
C ARG A 19 -0.75 7.60 9.72
N ARG A 20 -2.02 7.51 10.15
CA ARG A 20 -2.59 6.29 10.75
C ARG A 20 -2.73 5.16 9.73
N GLU A 21 -3.24 5.46 8.54
CA GLU A 21 -3.33 4.48 7.44
C GLU A 21 -1.93 3.99 7.03
N LEU A 22 -0.97 4.91 6.90
CA LEU A 22 0.43 4.56 6.60
C LEU A 22 1.06 3.70 7.71
N ALA A 23 0.73 3.96 8.98
CA ALA A 23 1.19 3.13 10.08
C ALA A 23 0.58 1.72 10.04
N GLY A 24 -0.70 1.61 9.64
CA GLY A 24 -1.36 0.33 9.41
C GLY A 24 -0.65 -0.48 8.31
N LEU A 25 -0.30 0.14 7.19
CA LEU A 25 0.47 -0.54 6.13
C LEU A 25 1.85 -1.00 6.62
N ARG A 26 2.56 -0.18 7.40
CA ARG A 26 3.85 -0.60 8.01
C ARG A 26 3.69 -1.80 8.94
N ALA A 27 2.60 -1.86 9.71
CA ALA A 27 2.32 -3.00 10.57
C ALA A 27 2.07 -4.29 9.77
N VAL A 28 1.36 -4.19 8.64
CA VAL A 28 1.17 -5.32 7.71
C VAL A 28 2.51 -5.80 7.14
N VAL A 29 3.37 -4.88 6.69
CA VAL A 29 4.71 -5.22 6.20
C VAL A 29 5.51 -5.96 7.27
N ALA A 30 5.56 -5.45 8.50
CA ALA A 30 6.30 -6.06 9.60
C ALA A 30 5.78 -7.47 9.93
N ARG A 31 4.45 -7.64 9.97
CA ARG A 31 3.81 -8.94 10.17
C ARG A 31 4.17 -9.90 9.06
N ASP A 32 4.01 -9.52 7.80
CA ASP A 32 4.24 -10.42 6.67
C ASP A 32 5.73 -10.85 6.60
N LEU A 33 6.68 -9.97 6.94
CA LEU A 33 8.09 -10.35 7.06
C LEU A 33 8.37 -11.31 8.22
N ALA A 34 7.65 -11.19 9.34
CA ALA A 34 7.76 -12.11 10.47
C ALA A 34 7.14 -13.48 10.11
N ASP A 35 5.94 -13.46 9.52
CA ASP A 35 5.19 -14.65 9.13
C ASP A 35 5.94 -15.45 8.05
N ALA A 36 6.56 -14.78 7.08
CA ALA A 36 7.38 -15.44 6.05
C ALA A 36 8.57 -16.23 6.60
N ARG A 37 8.96 -16.01 7.86
CA ARG A 37 10.07 -16.72 8.54
C ARG A 37 9.58 -17.83 9.47
N LEU A 38 8.27 -18.07 9.56
CA LEU A 38 7.74 -19.08 10.46
C LEU A 38 8.18 -20.49 10.03
N PRO A 39 8.60 -21.33 10.99
CA PRO A 39 8.95 -22.71 10.71
C PRO A 39 7.72 -23.50 10.24
N GLY A 40 7.93 -24.45 9.32
CA GLY A 40 6.86 -25.30 8.78
C GLY A 40 6.11 -24.71 7.58
N LEU A 41 6.40 -23.47 7.17
CA LEU A 41 5.92 -22.94 5.89
C LEU A 41 6.69 -23.56 4.71
N SER A 42 5.96 -23.95 3.66
CA SER A 42 6.58 -24.28 2.37
C SER A 42 7.27 -23.06 1.76
N THR A 43 8.26 -23.28 0.91
CA THR A 43 8.98 -22.22 0.19
C THR A 43 8.04 -21.28 -0.56
N ASP A 44 6.99 -21.83 -1.17
CA ASP A 44 5.99 -21.04 -1.91
C ASP A 44 5.24 -20.09 -0.98
N ARG A 45 4.93 -20.51 0.25
CA ARG A 45 4.25 -19.68 1.23
C ARG A 45 5.18 -18.63 1.83
N GLN A 46 6.43 -18.99 2.09
CA GLN A 46 7.44 -18.01 2.51
C GLN A 46 7.59 -16.91 1.45
N PHE A 47 7.72 -17.30 0.18
CA PHE A 47 7.84 -16.35 -0.93
C PHE A 47 6.57 -15.48 -1.08
N ALA A 48 5.39 -16.09 -1.13
CA ALA A 48 4.14 -15.35 -1.32
C ALA A 48 3.92 -14.32 -0.20
N THR A 49 4.19 -14.68 1.05
CA THR A 49 4.04 -13.76 2.19
C THR A 49 5.09 -12.65 2.15
N ALA A 50 6.37 -12.96 1.87
CA ALA A 50 7.41 -11.95 1.72
C ALA A 50 7.13 -10.99 0.55
N TYR A 51 6.63 -11.52 -0.56
CA TYR A 51 6.24 -10.73 -1.73
C TYR A 51 5.08 -9.79 -1.40
N ASN A 52 4.09 -10.24 -0.62
CA ASN A 52 3.03 -9.35 -0.15
C ASN A 52 3.56 -8.19 0.70
N ALA A 53 4.56 -8.43 1.55
CA ALA A 53 5.24 -7.35 2.28
C ALA A 53 5.86 -6.30 1.33
N VAL A 54 6.54 -6.76 0.27
CA VAL A 54 7.13 -5.88 -0.75
C VAL A 54 6.06 -5.08 -1.49
N LEU A 55 4.92 -5.69 -1.83
CA LEU A 55 3.81 -5.01 -2.48
C LEU A 55 3.24 -3.88 -1.59
N GLN A 56 3.13 -4.11 -0.28
CA GLN A 56 2.66 -3.08 0.65
C GLN A 56 3.70 -1.97 0.86
N LEU A 57 4.99 -2.30 0.84
CA LEU A 57 6.07 -1.31 0.82
C LEU A 57 6.02 -0.43 -0.44
N ALA A 58 5.75 -1.01 -1.60
CA ALA A 58 5.63 -0.24 -2.85
C ALA A 58 4.50 0.81 -2.76
N LYS A 59 3.36 0.47 -2.15
CA LYS A 59 2.28 1.43 -1.89
C LYS A 59 2.70 2.56 -0.95
N LEU A 60 3.52 2.26 0.07
CA LEU A 60 4.06 3.30 0.95
C LEU A 60 4.96 4.27 0.19
N VAL A 61 5.78 3.77 -0.74
CA VAL A 61 6.63 4.62 -1.60
C VAL A 61 5.77 5.49 -2.52
N GLU A 62 4.73 4.92 -3.14
CA GLU A 62 3.79 5.68 -3.97
C GLU A 62 3.12 6.81 -3.17
N GLN A 63 2.62 6.51 -1.97
CA GLN A 63 2.03 7.53 -1.09
C GLN A 63 3.05 8.60 -0.68
N TRP A 64 4.30 8.22 -0.44
CA TRP A 64 5.37 9.18 -0.15
C TRP A 64 5.65 10.11 -1.35
N ILE A 65 5.70 9.57 -2.58
CA ILE A 65 5.87 10.36 -3.80
C ILE A 65 4.70 11.33 -3.98
N VAL A 66 3.46 10.85 -3.91
CA VAL A 66 2.26 11.69 -4.08
C VAL A 66 2.21 12.83 -3.06
N GLN A 67 2.63 12.59 -1.82
CA GLN A 67 2.57 13.59 -0.75
C GLN A 67 3.79 14.52 -0.70
N SER A 68 4.98 14.05 -1.09
CA SER A 68 6.25 14.80 -0.91
C SER A 68 6.83 15.34 -2.22
N HIS A 69 6.52 14.68 -3.33
CA HIS A 69 7.02 15.00 -4.67
C HIS A 69 5.92 14.86 -5.74
N PRO A 70 4.76 15.56 -5.59
CA PRO A 70 3.64 15.44 -6.51
C PRO A 70 3.99 15.78 -7.97
N GLN A 71 5.03 16.59 -8.20
CA GLN A 71 5.55 16.91 -9.53
C GLN A 71 6.14 15.71 -10.30
N TRP A 72 6.38 14.58 -9.65
CA TRP A 72 6.87 13.36 -10.28
C TRP A 72 5.75 12.41 -10.71
N VAL A 73 4.50 12.71 -10.34
CA VAL A 73 3.33 11.92 -10.74
C VAL A 73 2.92 12.36 -12.16
N PRO A 74 2.89 11.44 -13.14
CA PRO A 74 2.57 11.76 -14.54
C PRO A 74 1.10 12.13 -14.77
#